data_AF-E6UL62-F1
#
_entry.id   AF-E6UL62-F1
#
_cell.length_a   1.000
_cell.length_b   1.000
_cell.length_c   1.000
_cell.angle_alpha   90.00
_cell.angle_beta   90.00
_cell.angle_gamma   90.00
#
_symmetry.space_group_name_H-M   'P 1'
#
loop_
_entity.id
_entity.type
_entity.pdbx_description
1 polymer ?
#
loop_
_entity_poly.entity_id
_entity_poly.type
_entity_poly.pdbx_seq_one_letter_code
_entity_poly.pdbx_strand_id
1 'polypeptide(L)'
;MLDLRRSMKLAIGFGLAGAVQLPLFYEIYANVSTSVGMFFVICWVIFVGVKFSSLTFKEALIGITCNIAYSGVFGFICALAIHPVVMKMLINRSVYFQLDIKAKLNYIGVCFLLFLGMYLIWAGRFAMRKAIEKFRSNSEKAGEYIENAFNDKEDGQ
;
A
#
# COMPACT_ATOMS: atom_id res chain seq x y z
N MET A 1 21.89 5.25 4.70
CA MET A 1 21.60 4.80 6.10
C MET A 1 20.41 5.51 6.72
N LEU A 2 20.22 6.83 6.50
CA LEU A 2 19.09 7.57 7.07
C LEU A 2 17.72 7.11 6.50
N ASP A 3 17.66 6.83 5.20
CA ASP A 3 16.41 6.43 4.56
C ASP A 3 15.99 4.97 4.85
N LEU A 4 16.94 4.03 5.01
CA LEU A 4 16.62 2.67 5.45
C LEU A 4 16.00 2.65 6.86
N ARG A 5 16.53 3.46 7.78
CA ARG A 5 15.95 3.63 9.12
C ARG A 5 14.51 4.15 9.04
N ARG A 6 14.25 5.10 8.14
CA ARG A 6 12.91 5.64 7.91
C ARG A 6 11.97 4.58 7.34
N SER A 7 12.42 3.79 6.38
CA SER A 7 11.66 2.68 5.80
C SER A 7 11.27 1.65 6.87
N MET A 8 12.22 1.23 7.71
CA MET A 8 11.95 0.26 8.77
C MET A 8 10.97 0.79 9.82
N LYS A 9 11.09 2.07 10.21
CA LYS A 9 10.11 2.70 11.13
C LYS A 9 8.70 2.68 10.56
N LEU A 10 8.55 2.99 9.26
CA LEU A 10 7.25 2.93 8.59
C LEU A 10 6.74 1.49 8.48
N ALA A 11 7.61 0.53 8.17
CA ALA A 11 7.26 -0.89 8.08
C ALA A 11 6.79 -1.46 9.42
N ILE A 12 7.45 -1.12 10.52
CA ILE A 12 7.01 -1.53 11.86
C ILE A 12 5.71 -0.83 12.24
N GLY A 13 5.63 0.49 12.06
CA GLY A 13 4.44 1.26 12.43
C GLY A 13 3.20 0.82 11.66
N PHE A 14 3.27 0.79 10.33
CA PHE A 14 2.15 0.34 9.49
C PHE A 14 1.93 -1.17 9.57
N GLY A 15 2.98 -1.96 9.80
CA GLY A 15 2.86 -3.41 9.94
C GLY A 15 2.11 -3.81 11.20
N LEU A 16 2.41 -3.16 12.33
CA LEU A 16 1.70 -3.37 13.59
C LEU A 16 0.28 -2.79 13.54
N ALA A 17 0.08 -1.63 12.93
CA ALA A 17 -1.26 -1.09 12.72
C ALA A 17 -2.10 -2.03 11.84
N GLY A 18 -1.52 -2.52 10.75
CA GLY A 18 -2.13 -3.51 9.85
C GLY A 18 -2.46 -4.83 10.55
N ALA A 19 -1.61 -5.28 11.47
CA ALA A 19 -1.84 -6.48 12.28
C ALA A 19 -3.10 -6.37 13.16
N VAL A 20 -3.40 -5.19 13.70
CA VAL A 20 -4.63 -4.97 14.49
C VAL A 20 -5.83 -4.72 13.60
N GLN A 21 -5.65 -3.99 12.51
CA GLN A 21 -6.73 -3.61 11.60
C GLN A 21 -7.25 -4.78 10.78
N LEU A 22 -6.39 -5.69 10.30
CA LEU A 22 -6.80 -6.82 9.46
C LEU A 22 -7.84 -7.74 10.13
N PRO A 23 -7.67 -8.16 11.39
CA PRO A 23 -8.70 -8.91 12.12
C PRO A 23 -9.95 -8.08 12.38
N LEU A 24 -9.81 -6.78 12.65
CA LEU A 24 -10.96 -5.90 12.88
C LEU A 24 -11.80 -5.73 11.61
N PHE A 25 -11.15 -5.54 10.46
CA PHE A 25 -11.81 -5.49 9.16
C PHE A 25 -12.42 -6.83 8.76
N TYR A 26 -11.83 -7.95 9.20
CA TYR A 26 -12.43 -9.27 9.05
C TYR A 26 -13.76 -9.36 9.81
N GLU A 27 -13.83 -8.85 11.04
CA GLU A 27 -15.09 -8.85 11.80
C GLU A 27 -16.15 -7.96 11.17
N ILE A 28 -15.77 -6.82 10.57
CA ILE A 28 -16.67 -5.96 9.79
C ILE A 28 -17.13 -6.65 8.51
N TYR A 29 -16.21 -7.30 7.79
CA TYR A 29 -16.49 -8.10 6.60
C TYR A 29 -17.51 -9.21 6.91
N ALA A 30 -17.37 -9.84 8.08
CA ALA A 30 -18.21 -10.93 8.54
C ALA A 30 -19.59 -10.49 9.04
N ASN A 31 -19.66 -9.43 9.85
CA ASN A 31 -20.85 -9.10 10.63
C ASN A 31 -21.58 -7.84 10.15
N VAL A 32 -20.97 -7.02 9.29
CA VAL A 32 -21.58 -5.77 8.78
C VAL A 32 -21.84 -5.87 7.28
N SER A 33 -20.78 -5.99 6.49
CA SER A 33 -20.88 -6.10 5.03
C SER A 33 -19.52 -6.45 4.43
N THR A 34 -19.54 -7.44 3.53
CA THR A 34 -18.40 -7.85 2.70
C THR A 34 -17.75 -6.66 2.02
N SER A 35 -18.55 -5.82 1.35
CA SER A 35 -18.05 -4.68 0.59
C SER A 35 -17.40 -3.63 1.48
N VAL A 36 -17.99 -3.37 2.67
CA VAL A 36 -17.48 -2.37 3.61
C VAL A 36 -16.14 -2.82 4.22
N GLY A 37 -16.04 -4.09 4.65
CA GLY A 37 -14.79 -4.64 5.15
C GLY A 37 -13.67 -4.57 4.11
N MET A 38 -13.96 -4.96 2.87
CA MET A 38 -12.98 -4.90 1.77
C MET A 38 -12.59 -3.46 1.40
N PHE A 39 -13.54 -2.52 1.42
CA PHE A 39 -13.26 -1.11 1.17
C PHE A 39 -12.22 -0.56 2.14
N PHE A 40 -12.34 -0.85 3.44
CA PHE A 40 -11.36 -0.41 4.43
C PHE A 40 -9.96 -1.02 4.20
N VAL A 41 -9.89 -2.30 3.82
CA VAL A 41 -8.62 -2.94 3.46
C VAL A 41 -7.98 -2.24 2.26
N ILE A 42 -8.76 -1.96 1.21
CA ILE A 42 -8.26 -1.26 0.01
C ILE A 42 -7.75 0.14 0.36
N CYS A 43 -8.52 0.92 1.12
CA CYS A 43 -8.12 2.25 1.56
C CYS A 43 -6.81 2.22 2.36
N TRP A 44 -6.67 1.25 3.27
CA TRP A 44 -5.44 1.06 4.04
C TRP A 44 -4.24 0.71 3.15
N VAL A 45 -4.42 -0.25 2.24
CA VAL A 45 -3.40 -0.68 1.29
C VAL A 45 -2.92 0.48 0.42
N ILE A 46 -3.84 1.27 -0.12
CA ILE A 46 -3.51 2.43 -0.94
C ILE A 46 -2.75 3.48 -0.13
N PHE A 47 -3.26 3.81 1.07
CA PHE A 47 -2.62 4.79 1.95
C PHE A 47 -1.17 4.40 2.27
N VAL A 48 -0.95 3.16 2.68
CA VAL A 48 0.37 2.64 3.03
C VAL A 48 1.27 2.53 1.79
N GLY A 49 0.76 2.02 0.68
CA GLY A 49 1.48 1.92 -0.58
C GLY A 49 1.96 3.28 -1.08
N VAL A 50 1.12 4.31 -1.01
CA VAL A 50 1.51 5.69 -1.35
C VAL A 50 2.60 6.21 -0.42
N LYS A 51 2.54 5.92 0.89
CA LYS A 51 3.60 6.33 1.83
C LYS A 51 4.94 5.66 1.52
N PHE A 52 4.96 4.36 1.26
CA PHE A 52 6.20 3.67 0.86
C PHE A 52 6.73 4.11 -0.49
N SER A 53 5.86 4.48 -1.43
CA SER A 53 6.25 4.96 -2.76
C SER A 53 7.01 6.30 -2.75
N SER A 54 7.07 6.98 -1.59
CA SER A 54 7.87 8.19 -1.42
C SER A 54 9.36 7.93 -1.13
N LEU A 55 9.73 6.68 -0.81
CA LEU A 55 11.10 6.27 -0.47
C LEU A 55 11.91 5.87 -1.71
N THR A 56 13.21 5.63 -1.52
CA THR A 56 14.09 5.11 -2.59
C THR A 56 13.72 3.67 -2.96
N PHE A 57 14.11 3.22 -4.16
CA PHE A 57 13.69 1.93 -4.75
C PHE A 57 13.96 0.74 -3.82
N LYS A 58 15.21 0.58 -3.35
CA LYS A 58 15.61 -0.56 -2.51
C LYS A 58 14.91 -0.54 -1.16
N GLU A 59 14.73 0.65 -0.58
CA GLU A 59 14.16 0.80 0.76
C GLU A 59 12.64 0.67 0.75
N ALA A 60 11.97 1.16 -0.29
CA ALA A 60 10.54 0.93 -0.50
C ALA A 60 10.24 -0.56 -0.64
N LEU A 61 11.05 -1.30 -1.42
CA LEU A 61 10.89 -2.73 -1.60
C LEU A 61 11.04 -3.48 -0.27
N ILE A 62 12.13 -3.23 0.47
CA ILE A 62 12.34 -3.85 1.80
C ILE A 62 11.21 -3.46 2.77
N GLY A 63 10.82 -2.18 2.78
CA GLY A 63 9.78 -1.66 3.67
C GLY A 63 8.41 -2.29 3.43
N ILE A 64 8.00 -2.44 2.16
CA ILE A 64 6.75 -3.09 1.78
C ILE A 64 6.80 -4.57 2.17
N THR A 65 7.89 -5.30 1.86
CA THR A 65 8.04 -6.71 2.23
C THR A 65 7.91 -6.91 3.74
N CYS A 66 8.64 -6.12 4.53
CA CYS A 66 8.58 -6.18 5.99
C CYS A 66 7.19 -5.81 6.52
N ASN A 67 6.54 -4.80 5.95
CA ASN A 67 5.18 -4.41 6.33
C ASN A 67 4.16 -5.53 6.11
N ILE A 68 4.22 -6.22 4.96
CA ILE A 68 3.37 -7.37 4.65
C ILE A 68 3.64 -8.50 5.64
N ALA A 69 4.90 -8.82 5.90
CA ALA A 69 5.29 -9.88 6.83
C ALA A 69 4.81 -9.60 8.26
N TYR A 70 5.03 -8.38 8.77
CA TYR A 70 4.57 -7.98 10.10
C TYR A 70 3.03 -7.99 10.19
N SER A 71 2.34 -7.42 9.20
CA SER A 71 0.87 -7.41 9.18
C SER A 71 0.29 -8.83 9.15
N GLY A 72 0.92 -9.75 8.42
CA GLY A 72 0.46 -11.14 8.32
C GLY A 72 0.71 -11.94 9.60
N VAL A 73 1.97 -11.99 10.07
CA VAL A 73 2.36 -12.81 11.23
C VAL A 73 1.72 -12.27 12.51
N PHE A 74 1.87 -10.98 12.79
CA PHE A 74 1.26 -10.38 13.97
C PHE A 74 -0.25 -10.26 13.82
N GLY A 75 -0.77 -10.12 12.59
CA GLY A 75 -2.22 -10.11 12.35
C GLY A 75 -2.89 -11.40 12.78
N PHE A 76 -2.24 -12.55 12.53
CA PHE A 76 -2.73 -13.84 13.03
C PHE A 76 -2.77 -13.88 14.56
N ILE A 77 -1.71 -13.40 15.22
CA ILE A 77 -1.64 -13.34 16.69
C ILE A 77 -2.72 -12.41 17.25
N CYS A 78 -2.87 -11.21 16.67
CA CYS A 78 -3.90 -10.24 17.06
C CYS A 78 -5.31 -10.79 16.82
N ALA A 79 -5.53 -11.59 15.78
CA ALA A 79 -6.83 -12.21 15.51
C ALA A 79 -7.28 -13.12 16.66
N LEU A 80 -6.35 -13.86 17.29
CA LEU A 80 -6.66 -14.72 18.43
C LEU A 80 -7.19 -13.93 19.63
N ALA A 81 -6.78 -12.67 19.80
CA ALA A 81 -7.25 -11.79 20.86
C ALA A 81 -8.50 -10.99 20.46
N ILE A 82 -8.56 -10.48 19.22
CA ILE A 82 -9.63 -9.61 18.74
C ILE A 82 -10.92 -10.40 18.50
N HIS A 83 -10.84 -11.57 17.87
CA HIS A 83 -11.99 -12.41 17.56
C HIS A 83 -12.88 -12.73 18.78
N PRO A 84 -12.36 -13.26 19.91
CA PRO A 84 -13.20 -13.57 21.07
C PRO A 84 -13.78 -12.32 21.74
N VAL A 85 -13.06 -11.19 21.73
CA VAL A 85 -13.54 -9.93 22.30
C VAL A 85 -14.70 -9.38 21.48
N VAL A 86 -14.57 -9.35 20.15
CA VAL A 86 -15.60 -8.88 19.24
C VAL A 86 -16.80 -9.81 19.28
N MET A 87 -16.59 -11.13 19.24
CA MET A 87 -17.66 -12.12 19.40
C MET A 87 -18.44 -11.93 20.70
N LYS A 88 -17.76 -11.79 21.85
CA LYS A 88 -18.42 -11.55 23.14
C LYS A 88 -19.20 -10.23 23.15
N MET A 89 -18.64 -9.17 22.56
CA MET A 89 -19.30 -7.87 22.45
C MET A 89 -20.55 -7.96 21.57
N LEU A 90 -20.46 -8.61 20.41
CA LEU A 90 -21.58 -8.79 19.50
C LEU A 90 -22.66 -9.63 20.15
N ILE A 91 -22.36 -10.82 20.70
CA ILE A 91 -23.37 -11.67 21.36
C ILE A 91 -24.13 -10.93 22.46
N ASN A 92 -23.44 -10.06 23.22
CA ASN A 92 -24.07 -9.29 24.28
C ASN A 92 -24.98 -8.14 23.78
N ARG A 93 -24.84 -7.71 22.53
CA ARG A 93 -25.55 -6.52 21.98
C ARG A 93 -26.33 -6.79 20.69
N SER A 94 -26.09 -7.92 20.03
CA SER A 94 -26.49 -8.25 18.66
C SER A 94 -26.26 -9.75 18.35
N VAL A 95 -26.48 -10.15 17.09
CA VAL A 95 -26.18 -11.49 16.57
C VAL A 95 -24.76 -11.53 16.01
N TYR A 96 -24.06 -12.63 16.25
CA TYR A 96 -22.73 -12.88 15.68
C TYR A 96 -22.82 -13.86 14.50
N PHE A 97 -22.28 -13.45 13.35
CA PHE A 97 -22.24 -14.28 12.14
C PHE A 97 -20.86 -14.89 11.95
N GLN A 98 -20.76 -16.21 12.09
CA GLN A 98 -19.55 -16.94 11.77
C GLN A 98 -19.48 -17.25 10.28
N LEU A 99 -18.38 -16.85 9.64
CA LEU A 99 -18.12 -17.21 8.26
C LEU A 99 -17.73 -18.68 8.12
N ASP A 100 -18.15 -19.27 7.00
CA ASP A 100 -17.65 -20.58 6.58
C ASP A 100 -16.14 -20.52 6.27
N ILE A 101 -15.46 -21.66 6.39
CA ILE A 101 -14.02 -21.80 6.16
C ILE A 101 -13.63 -21.29 4.78
N LYS A 102 -14.45 -21.58 3.74
CA LYS A 102 -14.19 -21.08 2.38
C LYS A 102 -14.19 -19.55 2.33
N ALA A 103 -15.14 -18.90 3.00
CA ALA A 103 -15.25 -17.46 3.03
C ALA A 103 -14.11 -16.81 3.84
N LYS A 104 -13.65 -17.45 4.93
CA LYS A 104 -12.47 -17.02 5.69
C LYS A 104 -11.19 -17.07 4.85
N LEU A 105 -10.96 -18.19 4.16
CA LEU A 105 -9.81 -18.35 3.28
C LEU A 105 -9.86 -17.37 2.12
N ASN A 106 -11.05 -17.12 1.55
CA ASN A 106 -11.22 -16.13 0.50
C ASN A 106 -10.83 -14.73 1.00
N TYR A 107 -11.30 -14.32 2.18
CA TYR A 107 -10.92 -13.02 2.76
C TYR A 107 -9.40 -12.90 2.94
N ILE A 108 -8.74 -13.91 3.51
CA ILE A 108 -7.28 -13.91 3.71
C ILE A 108 -6.56 -13.84 2.36
N GLY A 109 -6.98 -14.64 1.39
CA GLY A 109 -6.40 -14.67 0.04
C GLY A 109 -6.52 -13.33 -0.66
N VAL A 110 -7.69 -12.70 -0.62
CA VAL A 110 -7.90 -11.38 -1.23
C VAL A 110 -7.09 -10.30 -0.49
N CYS A 111 -7.04 -10.34 0.85
CA CYS A 111 -6.19 -9.42 1.61
C CYS A 111 -4.72 -9.56 1.21
N PHE A 112 -4.21 -10.79 1.06
CA PHE A 112 -2.86 -11.02 0.60
C PHE A 112 -2.60 -10.43 -0.80
N LEU A 113 -3.51 -10.66 -1.75
CA LEU A 113 -3.43 -10.08 -3.10
C LEU A 113 -3.47 -8.54 -3.07
N LEU A 114 -4.32 -7.94 -2.24
CA LEU A 114 -4.39 -6.49 -2.09
C LEU A 114 -3.09 -5.93 -1.52
N PHE A 115 -2.52 -6.58 -0.51
CA PHE A 115 -1.22 -6.17 0.04
C PHE A 115 -0.09 -6.30 -0.98
N LEU A 116 -0.10 -7.31 -1.87
CA LEU A 116 0.80 -7.35 -3.03
C LEU A 116 0.56 -6.18 -3.99
N GLY A 117 -0.67 -5.68 -4.09
CA GLY A 117 -1.02 -4.45 -4.80
C GLY A 117 -0.23 -3.21 -4.35
N MET A 118 0.33 -3.19 -3.13
CA MET A 118 1.25 -2.12 -2.71
C MET A 118 2.46 -2.00 -3.65
N TYR A 119 2.97 -3.12 -4.18
CA TYR A 119 4.05 -3.10 -5.16
C TYR A 119 3.63 -2.47 -6.48
N LEU A 120 2.37 -2.67 -6.90
CA LEU A 120 1.85 -2.03 -8.11
C LEU A 120 1.75 -0.52 -7.94
N ILE A 121 1.29 -0.04 -6.78
CA ILE A 121 1.22 1.40 -6.48
C ILE A 121 2.62 2.02 -6.47
N TRP A 122 3.58 1.33 -5.86
CA TRP A 122 4.98 1.73 -5.86
C TRP A 122 5.57 1.76 -7.28
N ALA A 123 5.42 0.69 -8.05
CA ALA A 123 5.90 0.59 -9.42
C ALA A 123 5.27 1.64 -10.34
N GLY A 124 3.97 1.88 -10.20
CA GLY A 124 3.24 2.90 -10.95
C GLY A 124 3.77 4.30 -10.69
N ARG A 125 3.99 4.68 -9.42
CA ARG A 125 4.56 6.00 -9.09
C ARG A 125 6.00 6.14 -9.58
N PHE A 126 6.79 5.07 -9.49
CA PHE A 126 8.17 5.07 -9.99
C PHE A 126 8.22 5.24 -11.51
N ALA A 127 7.40 4.51 -12.25
CA ALA A 127 7.26 4.63 -13.70
C ALA A 127 6.80 6.04 -14.09
N MET A 128 5.82 6.60 -13.38
CA MET A 128 5.32 7.96 -13.61
C MET A 128 6.41 9.02 -13.42
N ARG A 129 7.22 8.92 -12.36
CA ARG A 129 8.36 9.83 -12.13
C ARG A 129 9.36 9.79 -13.27
N LYS A 130 9.77 8.59 -13.69
CA LYS A 130 10.67 8.42 -14.83
C LYS A 130 10.10 8.94 -16.14
N ALA A 131 8.79 8.75 -16.36
CA ALA A 131 8.11 9.30 -17.53
C ALA A 131 8.16 10.83 -17.53
N ILE A 132 7.84 11.47 -16.39
CA ILE A 132 7.88 12.93 -16.24
C ILE A 132 9.31 13.47 -16.44
N GLU A 133 10.32 12.84 -15.86
CA GLU A 133 11.72 13.23 -16.05
C GLU A 133 12.14 13.13 -17.52
N LYS A 134 11.73 12.06 -18.21
CA LYS A 134 12.03 11.88 -19.63
C LYS A 134 11.29 12.89 -20.52
N PHE A 135 10.04 13.22 -20.21
CA PHE A 135 9.30 14.28 -20.89
C PHE A 135 9.94 15.65 -20.69
N ARG A 136 10.35 15.96 -19.46
CA ARG A 136 11.05 17.21 -19.16
C ARG A 136 12.38 17.31 -19.90
N SER A 137 13.20 16.26 -19.86
CA SER A 137 14.47 16.24 -20.60
C SER A 137 14.28 16.35 -22.11
N ASN A 138 13.25 15.72 -22.68
CA ASN A 138 12.91 15.89 -24.09
C ASN A 138 12.44 17.31 -24.41
N SER A 139 11.70 17.95 -23.52
CA SER A 139 11.28 19.35 -23.66
C SER A 139 12.46 20.31 -23.59
N GLU A 140 13.41 20.08 -22.67
CA GLU A 140 14.63 20.88 -22.53
C GLU A 140 15.50 20.74 -23.79
N LYS A 141 15.71 19.51 -24.28
CA LYS A 141 16.42 19.28 -25.56
C LYS A 141 15.71 19.91 -26.75
N ALA A 142 14.39 19.81 -26.83
CA ALA A 142 13.62 20.48 -27.88
C ALA A 142 13.79 22.00 -27.84
N GLY A 143 13.87 22.59 -26.64
CA GLY A 143 14.19 24.00 -26.44
C GLY A 143 15.60 24.35 -26.93
N GLU A 144 16.62 23.58 -26.54
CA GLU A 144 18.01 23.77 -27.02
C GLU A 144 18.13 23.65 -28.55
N TYR A 145 17.40 22.72 -29.18
CA TYR A 145 17.40 22.60 -30.65
C TYR A 145 16.75 23.81 -31.33
N ILE A 146 15.72 24.41 -30.74
CA ILE A 146 15.11 25.63 -31.25
C ILE A 146 16.09 26.80 -31.11
N GLU A 147 16.69 26.97 -29.93
CA GLU A 147 17.64 28.06 -29.65
C GLU A 147 18.88 28.00 -30.56
N ASN A 148 19.47 26.82 -30.75
CA ASN A 148 20.57 26.62 -31.70
C ASN A 148 20.15 26.88 -33.16
N ALA A 149 18.94 26.50 -33.56
CA ALA A 149 18.43 26.77 -34.91
C ALA A 149 18.11 28.25 -35.17
N PHE A 150 17.94 29.06 -34.12
CA PHE A 150 17.78 30.51 -34.21
C PHE A 150 19.14 31.24 -34.16
N ASN A 151 20.11 30.78 -33.37
CA ASN A 151 21.47 31.35 -33.34
C ASN A 151 22.25 31.09 -34.64
N ASP A 152 22.10 29.92 -35.28
CA ASP A 152 22.76 29.63 -36.57
C ASP A 152 22.29 30.54 -37.73
N LYS A 153 21.24 31.34 -37.54
CA LYS A 153 20.74 32.30 -38.55
C LYS A 153 21.28 33.72 -38.36
N GLU A 154 21.97 34.03 -37.27
CA GLU A 154 22.52 35.36 -37.01
C GLU A 154 23.99 35.53 -37.49
N ASP A 155 24.74 34.45 -37.70
CA ASP A 155 26.14 34.49 -38.16
C ASP A 155 26.31 34.59 -39.70
N GLY A 156 25.25 34.98 -40.42
CA GLY A 156 25.19 34.99 -41.89
C GLY A 156 25.21 36.37 -42.56
N GLN A 157 25.62 37.45 -41.88
CA GLN A 157 25.82 38.79 -42.48
C GLN A 157 27.26 39.28 -42.37
#